data_AF-A0AAW1KRN0-F1
#
_entry.id   AF-A0AAW1KRN0-F1
#
_cell.length_a   1.000
_cell.length_b   1.000
_cell.length_c   1.000
_cell.angle_alpha   90.00
_cell.angle_beta   90.00
_cell.angle_gamma   90.00
#
_symmetry.space_group_name_H-M   'P 1'
#
loop_
_entity.id
_entity.type
_entity.pdbx_description
1 polymer ?
#
loop_
_entity_poly.entity_id
_entity_poly.type
_entity_poly.pdbx_seq_one_letter_code
_entity_poly.pdbx_strand_id
1 'polypeptide(L)'
;MALSFSCCTSLSLQNHVKESFKIRSNKCLDTVKNTVKSTGISSLTISPHDSLKMGTWVKLICGASFEDLIDIRNLSLVYTLAGVDCIDCAADASVVSAVNEGIEAAMDIVPLRKPWVMISVNDDEDLHFRKAAFDPSDCPLDCSRPCEAVCPANAIKLEKGASLQGGVINERCYGCGRCLPVCPYDKIKAVTYLRDAVATAQLIRRNDIDAIEIHTNGR
;
A
#
# COMPACT_ATOMS: atom_id res chain seq x y z
N MET A 1 -4.12 -37.82 -1.21
CA MET A 1 -2.90 -37.27 -1.83
C MET A 1 -2.93 -35.76 -1.66
N ALA A 2 -2.21 -35.24 -0.66
CA ALA A 2 -2.11 -33.82 -0.38
C ALA A 2 -0.64 -33.44 -0.58
N LEU A 3 -0.37 -32.50 -1.49
CA LEU A 3 0.97 -32.01 -1.77
C LEU A 3 1.34 -30.97 -0.70
N SER A 4 2.18 -31.38 0.24
CA SER A 4 2.82 -30.50 1.22
C SER A 4 4.01 -29.79 0.57
N PHE A 5 3.96 -28.47 0.44
CA PHE A 5 5.16 -27.66 0.16
C PHE A 5 5.81 -27.28 1.50
N SER A 6 6.95 -27.91 1.80
CA SER A 6 7.81 -27.56 2.93
C SER A 6 8.79 -26.48 2.48
N CYS A 7 8.63 -25.25 2.96
CA CYS A 7 9.63 -24.20 2.80
C CYS A 7 10.50 -24.16 4.06
N CYS A 8 11.67 -24.81 4.02
CA CYS A 8 12.67 -24.69 5.07
C CYS A 8 13.49 -23.42 4.83
N THR A 9 13.20 -22.35 5.59
CA THR A 9 14.09 -21.19 5.70
C THR A 9 14.99 -21.36 6.92
N SER A 10 16.18 -21.92 6.72
CA SER A 10 17.29 -21.79 7.67
C SER A 10 18.35 -20.88 7.04
N LEU A 11 18.33 -19.59 7.38
CA LEU A 11 19.43 -18.68 7.10
C LEU A 11 20.11 -18.36 8.43
N SER A 12 21.22 -19.05 8.70
CA SER A 12 22.15 -18.63 9.75
C SER A 12 22.88 -17.36 9.27
N LEU A 13 22.84 -16.32 10.09
CA LEU A 13 23.67 -15.14 9.93
C LEU A 13 25.15 -15.55 10.13
N GLN A 14 26.00 -15.33 9.13
CA GLN A 14 27.44 -15.10 9.34
C GLN A 14 28.10 -14.43 8.11
N ASN A 15 28.47 -13.17 8.33
CA ASN A 15 29.60 -12.36 7.82
C ASN A 15 30.17 -12.49 6.38
N HIS A 16 30.30 -11.30 5.79
CA HIS A 16 31.30 -10.85 4.79
C HIS A 16 31.29 -11.45 3.38
N VAL A 17 30.63 -10.77 2.43
CA VAL A 17 31.10 -10.66 1.03
C VAL A 17 30.71 -9.30 0.43
N LYS A 18 31.70 -8.42 0.21
CA LYS A 18 31.62 -7.29 -0.72
C LYS A 18 32.00 -7.81 -2.10
N GLU A 19 31.06 -8.38 -2.85
CA GLU A 19 31.29 -8.71 -4.27
C GLU A 19 29.95 -8.93 -5.02
N SER A 20 29.85 -8.32 -6.20
CA SER A 20 28.87 -8.61 -7.29
C SER A 20 27.43 -8.02 -7.29
N PHE A 21 27.18 -6.82 -6.73
CA PHE A 21 25.85 -6.20 -6.90
C PHE A 21 25.57 -5.62 -8.32
N LYS A 22 26.59 -5.30 -9.12
CA LYS A 22 26.41 -4.64 -10.44
C LYS A 22 26.03 -5.55 -11.61
N ILE A 23 26.42 -6.83 -11.60
CA ILE A 23 26.18 -7.75 -12.74
C ILE A 23 24.75 -8.35 -12.67
N ARG A 24 24.21 -8.50 -11.45
CA ARG A 24 22.86 -9.04 -11.22
C ARG A 24 21.75 -8.05 -11.56
N SER A 25 21.98 -6.74 -11.38
CA SER A 25 20.96 -5.71 -11.61
C SER A 25 20.56 -5.60 -13.09
N ASN A 26 21.53 -5.59 -14.00
CA ASN A 26 21.24 -5.42 -15.43
C ASN A 26 20.51 -6.62 -16.03
N LYS A 27 20.93 -7.84 -15.69
CA LYS A 27 20.25 -9.06 -16.15
C LYS A 27 18.81 -9.16 -15.61
N CYS A 28 18.58 -8.76 -14.36
CA CYS A 28 17.25 -8.72 -13.76
C CYS A 28 16.36 -7.70 -14.48
N LEU A 29 16.88 -6.48 -14.68
CA LEU A 29 16.18 -5.41 -15.39
C LEU A 29 15.82 -5.80 -16.83
N ASP A 30 16.75 -6.42 -17.56
CA ASP A 30 16.49 -6.92 -18.91
C ASP A 30 15.41 -8.01 -18.92
N THR A 31 15.39 -8.86 -17.90
CA THR A 31 14.33 -9.87 -17.73
C THR A 31 12.97 -9.21 -17.53
N VAL A 32 12.88 -8.18 -16.68
CA VAL A 32 11.63 -7.41 -16.49
C VAL A 32 11.19 -6.77 -17.81
N LYS A 33 12.10 -6.07 -18.50
CA LYS A 33 11.83 -5.42 -19.80
C LYS A 33 11.31 -6.43 -20.82
N ASN A 34 11.94 -7.59 -20.92
CA ASN A 34 11.54 -8.64 -21.86
C ASN A 34 10.18 -9.24 -21.49
N THR A 35 9.93 -9.45 -20.19
CA THR A 35 8.64 -9.97 -19.70
C THR A 35 7.50 -9.03 -20.08
N VAL A 36 7.62 -7.74 -19.74
CA VAL A 36 6.61 -6.71 -20.04
C VAL A 36 6.36 -6.58 -21.54
N LYS A 37 7.40 -6.66 -22.38
CA LYS A 37 7.26 -6.62 -23.84
C LYS A 37 6.58 -7.88 -24.38
N SER A 38 6.87 -9.05 -23.82
CA SER A 38 6.37 -10.34 -24.30
C SER A 38 4.91 -10.60 -23.93
N THR A 39 4.42 -10.04 -22.84
CA THR A 39 3.05 -10.23 -22.36
C THR A 39 2.01 -9.50 -23.20
N GLY A 40 2.42 -8.61 -24.11
CA GLY A 40 1.52 -7.94 -25.05
C GLY A 40 0.44 -7.10 -24.37
N ILE A 41 0.75 -6.53 -23.20
CA ILE A 41 -0.21 -5.74 -22.41
C ILE A 41 -0.69 -4.55 -23.26
N SER A 42 -1.95 -4.58 -23.69
CA SER A 42 -2.58 -3.57 -24.55
C SER A 42 -2.52 -2.14 -23.98
N SER A 43 -2.31 -2.04 -22.66
CA SER A 43 -2.09 -0.78 -21.91
C SER A 43 -0.93 0.08 -22.43
N LEU A 44 -0.07 -0.44 -23.31
CA LEU A 44 1.01 0.32 -23.93
C LEU A 44 0.53 1.43 -24.88
N THR A 45 -0.72 1.36 -25.36
CA THR A 45 -1.21 2.26 -26.43
C THR A 45 -2.53 2.96 -26.14
N ILE A 46 -3.36 2.41 -25.24
CA ILE A 46 -4.72 2.89 -24.95
C ILE A 46 -4.68 3.75 -23.68
N SER A 47 -5.13 5.01 -23.75
CA SER A 47 -5.14 5.92 -22.60
C SER A 47 -6.09 5.45 -21.49
N PRO A 48 -5.90 5.85 -20.21
CA PRO A 48 -6.85 5.50 -19.14
C PRO A 48 -8.29 5.90 -19.46
N HIS A 49 -8.47 7.03 -20.12
CA HIS A 49 -9.78 7.51 -20.58
C HIS A 49 -10.42 6.59 -21.64
N ASP A 50 -9.64 6.06 -22.58
CA ASP A 50 -10.16 5.15 -23.60
C ASP A 50 -10.47 3.77 -23.01
N SER A 51 -9.63 3.26 -22.10
CA SER A 51 -9.93 2.05 -21.32
C SER A 51 -11.24 2.18 -20.56
N LEU A 52 -11.50 3.36 -19.97
CA LEU A 52 -12.75 3.67 -19.27
C LEU A 52 -13.95 3.64 -20.22
N LYS A 53 -13.86 4.27 -21.40
CA LYS A 53 -14.91 4.23 -22.43
C LYS A 53 -15.19 2.82 -22.95
N MET A 54 -14.17 1.99 -23.04
CA MET A 54 -14.26 0.61 -23.52
C MET A 54 -14.68 -0.39 -22.44
N GLY A 55 -14.79 0.02 -21.17
CA GLY A 55 -15.13 -0.87 -20.06
C GLY A 55 -14.03 -1.88 -19.71
N THR A 56 -12.78 -1.57 -20.03
CA THR A 56 -11.60 -2.43 -19.76
C THR A 56 -10.67 -1.84 -18.70
N TRP A 57 -11.16 -0.84 -17.98
CA TRP A 57 -10.38 -0.04 -17.04
C TRP A 57 -10.06 -0.77 -15.74
N VAL A 58 -8.81 -0.66 -15.29
CA VAL A 58 -8.29 -1.28 -14.07
C VAL A 58 -7.81 -0.23 -13.07
N LYS A 59 -8.38 -0.28 -11.85
CA LYS A 59 -7.97 0.51 -10.68
C LYS A 59 -7.14 -0.33 -9.72
N LEU A 60 -5.98 0.16 -9.32
CA LEU A 60 -5.34 -0.26 -8.08
C LEU A 60 -5.88 0.59 -6.94
N ILE A 61 -6.41 -0.05 -5.90
CA ILE A 61 -6.82 0.61 -4.65
C ILE A 61 -5.71 0.37 -3.63
N CYS A 62 -4.82 1.35 -3.42
CA CYS A 62 -3.81 1.27 -2.35
C CYS A 62 -4.43 1.51 -0.97
N GLY A 63 -5.66 2.05 -0.90
CA GLY A 63 -6.44 2.24 0.30
C GLY A 63 -6.38 3.67 0.84
N ALA A 64 -7.54 4.24 1.13
CA ALA A 64 -7.68 5.62 1.61
C ALA A 64 -6.93 5.91 2.93
N SER A 65 -6.72 4.87 3.76
CA SER A 65 -6.00 4.94 5.04
C SER A 65 -4.59 4.33 5.01
N PHE A 66 -4.13 3.76 3.89
CA PHE A 66 -2.79 3.20 3.80
C PHE A 66 -1.79 4.27 3.36
N GLU A 67 -0.74 4.48 4.15
CA GLU A 67 0.20 5.59 4.02
C GLU A 67 1.68 5.13 4.12
N ASP A 68 1.94 3.82 4.01
CA ASP A 68 3.30 3.28 3.94
C ASP A 68 3.94 3.65 2.59
N LEU A 69 4.80 4.67 2.61
CA LEU A 69 5.38 5.24 1.39
C LEU A 69 6.21 4.23 0.59
N ILE A 70 6.91 3.31 1.25
CA ILE A 70 7.78 2.34 0.58
C ILE A 70 6.93 1.32 -0.15
N ASP A 71 5.93 0.77 0.53
CA ASP A 71 5.02 -0.20 -0.07
C ASP A 71 4.19 0.44 -1.20
N ILE A 72 3.68 1.66 -1.00
CA ILE A 72 2.91 2.40 -2.01
C ILE A 72 3.74 2.68 -3.28
N ARG A 73 4.99 3.15 -3.13
CA ARG A 73 5.90 3.38 -4.26
C ARG A 73 6.14 2.08 -5.04
N ASN A 74 6.43 0.98 -4.35
CA ASN A 74 6.71 -0.30 -4.97
C ASN A 74 5.47 -0.91 -5.64
N LEU A 75 4.29 -0.80 -5.03
CA LEU A 75 3.03 -1.19 -5.64
C LEU A 75 2.76 -0.36 -6.90
N SER A 76 2.95 0.95 -6.83
CA SER A 76 2.75 1.87 -7.97
C SER A 76 3.66 1.50 -9.14
N LEU A 77 4.93 1.18 -8.87
CA LEU A 77 5.86 0.66 -9.87
C LEU A 77 5.33 -0.62 -10.53
N VAL A 78 5.04 -1.64 -9.73
CA VAL A 78 4.65 -2.97 -10.24
C VAL A 78 3.34 -2.91 -11.02
N TYR A 79 2.34 -2.19 -10.53
CA TYR A 79 1.05 -2.09 -11.20
C TYR A 79 1.10 -1.18 -12.43
N THR A 80 1.97 -0.17 -12.45
CA THR A 80 2.25 0.58 -13.69
C THR A 80 2.86 -0.33 -14.74
N LEU A 81 3.86 -1.14 -14.39
CA LEU A 81 4.43 -2.15 -15.30
C LEU A 81 3.39 -3.17 -15.79
N ALA A 82 2.38 -3.47 -14.98
CA ALA A 82 1.26 -4.35 -15.33
C ALA A 82 0.17 -3.67 -16.18
N GLY A 83 0.25 -2.35 -16.39
CA GLY A 83 -0.70 -1.61 -17.22
C GLY A 83 -1.96 -1.13 -16.51
N VAL A 84 -1.90 -0.87 -15.19
CA VAL A 84 -3.02 -0.27 -14.45
C VAL A 84 -3.46 1.05 -15.10
N ASP A 85 -4.74 1.37 -15.13
CA ASP A 85 -5.24 2.65 -15.67
C ASP A 85 -5.26 3.76 -14.62
N CYS A 86 -5.44 3.41 -13.35
CA CYS A 86 -5.50 4.36 -12.26
C CYS A 86 -4.96 3.76 -10.96
N ILE A 87 -4.20 4.55 -10.22
CA ILE A 87 -3.73 4.24 -8.88
C ILE A 87 -4.42 5.19 -7.91
N ASP A 88 -5.23 4.62 -7.04
CA ASP A 88 -5.90 5.34 -5.96
C ASP A 88 -5.14 5.19 -4.64
N CYS A 89 -5.03 6.31 -3.93
CA CYS A 89 -4.22 6.43 -2.72
C CYS A 89 -4.80 7.45 -1.73
N ALA A 90 -4.25 7.45 -0.52
CA ALA A 90 -4.58 8.45 0.50
C ALA A 90 -4.34 9.89 -0.02
N ALA A 91 -5.25 10.81 0.30
CA ALA A 91 -5.08 12.24 0.08
C ALA A 91 -4.03 12.86 1.02
N ASP A 92 -2.77 12.47 0.84
CA ASP A 92 -1.60 12.99 1.53
C ASP A 92 -0.50 13.35 0.53
N ALA A 93 0.21 14.45 0.81
CA ALA A 93 1.23 14.98 -0.08
C ALA A 93 2.41 14.04 -0.32
N SER A 94 2.82 13.27 0.70
CA SER A 94 3.94 12.34 0.62
C SER A 94 3.52 11.06 -0.08
N VAL A 95 2.29 10.61 0.17
CA VAL A 95 1.70 9.44 -0.52
C VAL A 95 1.58 9.69 -2.02
N VAL A 96 1.03 10.84 -2.44
CA VAL A 96 0.93 11.20 -3.87
C VAL A 96 2.31 11.28 -4.53
N SER A 97 3.31 11.81 -3.84
CA SER A 97 4.69 11.83 -4.33
C SER A 97 5.26 10.41 -4.49
N ALA A 98 5.02 9.52 -3.53
CA ALA A 98 5.48 8.13 -3.60
C ALA A 98 4.82 7.35 -4.76
N VAL A 99 3.53 7.60 -5.02
CA VAL A 99 2.83 7.04 -6.19
C VAL A 99 3.47 7.52 -7.49
N ASN A 100 3.66 8.84 -7.66
CA ASN A 100 4.28 9.40 -8.85
C ASN A 100 5.72 8.89 -9.05
N GLU A 101 6.53 8.78 -7.98
CA GLU A 101 7.87 8.22 -8.06
C GLU A 101 7.87 6.75 -8.55
N GLY A 102 6.91 5.94 -8.07
CA GLY A 102 6.74 4.56 -8.54
C GLY A 102 6.34 4.49 -10.02
N ILE A 103 5.45 5.37 -10.47
CA ILE A 103 5.03 5.49 -11.87
C ILE A 103 6.22 5.87 -12.76
N GLU A 104 6.94 6.92 -12.39
CA GLU A 104 8.12 7.41 -13.13
C GLU A 104 9.18 6.32 -13.25
N ALA A 105 9.49 5.64 -12.13
CA ALA A 105 10.44 4.54 -12.12
C ALA A 105 10.01 3.38 -13.05
N ALA A 106 8.70 3.12 -13.21
CA ALA A 106 8.22 2.11 -14.14
C ALA A 106 8.37 2.54 -15.60
N MET A 107 8.08 3.81 -15.89
CA MET A 107 8.23 4.41 -17.22
C MET A 107 9.69 4.52 -17.68
N ASP A 108 10.63 4.66 -16.74
CA ASP A 108 12.07 4.61 -17.01
C ASP A 108 12.55 3.19 -17.38
N ILE A 109 11.84 2.14 -16.95
CA ILE A 109 12.17 0.75 -17.28
C ILE A 109 11.67 0.41 -18.69
N VAL A 110 10.40 0.73 -18.98
CA VAL A 110 9.77 0.55 -20.29
C VAL A 110 8.96 1.80 -20.61
N PRO A 111 8.99 2.33 -21.84
CA PRO A 111 8.07 3.39 -22.25
C PRO A 111 6.61 2.91 -22.14
N LEU A 112 5.91 3.39 -21.13
CA LEU A 112 4.50 3.09 -20.84
C LEU A 112 3.68 4.38 -20.87
N ARG A 113 2.36 4.26 -21.00
CA ARG A 113 1.47 5.37 -20.68
C ARG A 113 1.49 5.64 -19.16
N LYS A 114 1.23 6.88 -18.77
CA LYS A 114 1.00 7.23 -17.36
C LYS A 114 -0.40 6.76 -16.92
N PRO A 115 -0.56 6.03 -15.80
CA PRO A 115 -1.87 5.85 -15.17
C PRO A 115 -2.34 7.15 -14.52
N TRP A 116 -3.64 7.27 -14.26
CA TRP A 116 -4.18 8.35 -13.45
C TRP A 116 -3.82 8.19 -11.98
N VAL A 117 -3.46 9.30 -11.33
CA VAL A 117 -3.34 9.37 -9.87
C VAL A 117 -4.66 9.86 -9.30
N MET A 118 -5.30 9.02 -8.49
CA MET A 118 -6.54 9.32 -7.79
C MET A 118 -6.27 9.46 -6.29
N ILE A 119 -6.88 10.47 -5.68
CA ILE A 119 -6.86 10.62 -4.22
C ILE A 119 -8.24 10.34 -3.64
N SER A 120 -8.27 9.66 -2.50
CA SER A 120 -9.48 9.37 -1.74
C SER A 120 -9.69 10.37 -0.59
N VAL A 121 -10.90 10.95 -0.52
CA VAL A 121 -11.35 11.86 0.55
C VAL A 121 -12.71 11.45 1.09
N ASN A 122 -13.08 11.93 2.27
CA ASN A 122 -14.37 11.68 2.90
C ASN A 122 -15.05 12.96 3.36
N ASP A 123 -16.38 13.01 3.22
CA ASP A 123 -17.21 14.14 3.68
C ASP A 123 -17.79 13.95 5.10
N ASP A 124 -17.70 12.73 5.65
CA ASP A 124 -18.20 12.34 6.98
C ASP A 124 -17.48 11.07 7.47
N GLU A 125 -17.91 10.51 8.61
CA GLU A 125 -17.42 9.24 9.14
C GLU A 125 -17.58 8.10 8.12
N ASP A 126 -16.46 7.51 7.72
CA ASP A 126 -16.40 6.43 6.73
C ASP A 126 -15.47 5.30 7.21
N LEU A 127 -15.85 4.05 6.94
CA LEU A 127 -15.13 2.86 7.40
C LEU A 127 -13.76 2.63 6.75
N HIS A 128 -13.49 3.29 5.62
CA HIS A 128 -12.22 3.33 4.90
C HIS A 128 -11.29 4.41 5.45
N PHE A 129 -11.80 5.34 6.27
CA PHE A 129 -11.07 6.42 6.95
C PHE A 129 -11.04 6.17 8.45
N ARG A 130 -10.54 4.98 8.81
CA ARG A 130 -10.36 4.58 10.21
C ARG A 130 -9.09 3.79 10.41
N LYS A 131 -8.52 3.86 11.60
CA LYS A 131 -7.36 3.06 12.00
C LYS A 131 -7.62 2.37 13.33
N ALA A 132 -6.93 1.26 13.57
CA ALA A 132 -6.93 0.63 14.88
C ALA A 132 -6.12 1.51 15.85
N ALA A 133 -6.55 1.59 17.10
CA ALA A 133 -5.83 2.28 18.17
C ALA A 133 -6.01 1.53 19.50
N PHE A 134 -4.93 1.47 20.28
CA PHE A 134 -4.91 1.00 21.66
C PHE A 134 -3.66 1.53 22.35
N ASP A 135 -3.70 1.62 23.68
CA ASP A 135 -2.51 1.90 24.47
C ASP A 135 -1.71 0.60 24.65
N PRO A 136 -0.45 0.51 24.18
CA PRO A 136 0.37 -0.69 24.36
C PRO A 136 0.60 -1.00 25.85
N SER A 137 0.60 -0.01 26.74
CA SER A 137 0.80 -0.21 28.18
C SER A 137 -0.38 -0.89 28.87
N ASP A 138 -1.58 -0.81 28.28
CA ASP A 138 -2.79 -1.52 28.74
C ASP A 138 -2.84 -2.99 28.30
N CYS A 139 -1.91 -3.43 27.46
CA CYS A 139 -1.88 -4.79 26.94
C CYS A 139 -1.19 -5.74 27.93
N PRO A 140 -1.82 -6.87 28.33
CA PRO A 140 -1.20 -7.83 29.24
C PRO A 140 0.09 -8.44 28.68
N LEU A 141 1.12 -8.57 29.52
CA LEU A 141 2.44 -9.09 29.13
C LEU A 141 2.38 -10.53 28.60
N ASP A 142 1.46 -11.31 29.17
CA ASP A 142 1.17 -12.72 28.87
C ASP A 142 0.17 -12.92 27.72
N CYS A 143 -0.31 -11.84 27.10
CA CYS A 143 -1.17 -11.90 25.92
C CYS A 143 -0.49 -12.66 24.77
N SER A 144 -1.21 -13.57 24.12
CA SER A 144 -0.76 -14.33 22.94
C SER A 144 -0.67 -13.50 21.66
N ARG A 145 -1.14 -12.24 21.68
CA ARG A 145 -1.11 -11.26 20.58
C ARG A 145 -1.78 -11.75 19.27
N PRO A 146 -3.02 -12.27 19.32
CA PRO A 146 -3.74 -12.69 18.10
C PRO A 146 -3.97 -11.52 17.11
N CYS A 147 -4.04 -10.29 17.62
CA CYS A 147 -4.17 -9.07 16.82
C CYS A 147 -2.97 -8.83 15.89
N GLU A 148 -1.74 -9.17 16.31
CA GLU A 148 -0.55 -9.09 15.46
C GLU A 148 -0.62 -10.13 14.33
N ALA A 149 -0.92 -11.38 14.68
CA ALA A 149 -0.96 -12.49 13.74
C ALA A 149 -2.04 -12.33 12.65
N VAL A 150 -3.20 -11.74 12.99
CA VAL A 150 -4.30 -11.54 12.02
C VAL A 150 -4.12 -10.30 11.15
N CYS A 151 -3.18 -9.39 11.50
CA CYS A 151 -3.02 -8.12 10.80
C CYS A 151 -2.33 -8.33 9.44
N PRO A 152 -3.04 -8.18 8.30
CA PRO A 152 -2.46 -8.48 7.00
C PRO A 152 -1.37 -7.49 6.56
N ALA A 153 -1.38 -6.27 7.12
CA ALA A 153 -0.38 -5.25 6.85
C ALA A 153 0.80 -5.27 7.83
N ASN A 154 0.82 -6.22 8.78
CA ASN A 154 1.80 -6.23 9.88
C ASN A 154 1.87 -4.86 10.60
N ALA A 155 0.70 -4.21 10.74
CA ALA A 155 0.58 -2.86 11.27
C ALA A 155 0.47 -2.84 12.81
N ILE A 156 0.59 -3.99 13.48
CA ILE A 156 0.62 -4.08 14.94
C ILE A 156 1.92 -4.77 15.31
N LYS A 157 2.73 -4.10 16.14
CA LYS A 157 4.00 -4.64 16.64
C LYS A 157 4.21 -4.16 18.07
N LEU A 158 4.21 -5.11 19.01
CA LEU A 158 4.54 -4.85 20.41
C LEU A 158 5.92 -5.41 20.74
N GLU A 159 6.75 -4.58 21.36
CA GLU A 159 8.08 -4.98 21.82
C GLU A 159 8.06 -5.20 23.33
N LYS A 160 8.70 -6.28 23.80
CA LYS A 160 8.77 -6.64 25.22
C LYS A 160 9.89 -5.86 25.91
N GLY A 161 9.52 -5.02 26.87
CA GLY A 161 10.42 -4.36 27.82
C GLY A 161 9.87 -4.46 29.26
N ALA A 162 10.23 -3.51 30.13
CA ALA A 162 9.63 -3.38 31.47
C ALA A 162 8.11 -3.07 31.40
N SER A 163 7.69 -2.42 30.33
CA SER A 163 6.31 -2.30 29.84
C SER A 163 6.31 -2.65 28.34
N LEU A 164 5.13 -2.97 27.78
CA LEU A 164 5.02 -3.12 26.33
C LEU A 164 5.10 -1.75 25.66
N GLN A 165 5.90 -1.68 24.60
CA GLN A 165 6.07 -0.49 23.76
C GLN A 165 5.72 -0.82 22.31
N GLY A 166 5.52 0.22 21.49
CA GLY A 166 5.06 0.08 20.10
C GLY A 166 3.55 0.25 19.99
N GLY A 167 2.88 -0.70 19.35
CA GLY A 167 1.43 -0.67 19.14
C GLY A 167 1.08 -0.68 17.66
N VAL A 168 0.15 0.18 17.24
CA VAL A 168 -0.25 0.30 15.84
C VAL A 168 0.74 1.20 15.09
N ILE A 169 1.31 0.69 14.00
CA ILE A 169 2.07 1.48 13.02
C ILE A 169 1.04 2.15 12.12
N ASN A 170 0.79 3.44 12.38
CA ASN A 170 -0.32 4.17 11.78
C ASN A 170 -0.28 4.15 10.25
N GLU A 171 0.89 4.29 9.66
CA GLU A 171 1.09 4.38 8.21
C GLU A 171 0.69 3.08 7.51
N ARG A 172 0.86 1.92 8.18
CA ARG A 172 0.53 0.60 7.62
C ARG A 172 -0.91 0.17 7.89
N CYS A 173 -1.54 0.75 8.92
CA CYS A 173 -2.90 0.38 9.29
C CYS A 173 -3.91 1.00 8.33
N TYR A 174 -4.49 0.18 7.45
CA TYR A 174 -5.54 0.62 6.51
C TYR A 174 -6.99 0.39 7.01
N GLY A 175 -7.18 0.06 8.29
CA GLY A 175 -8.52 0.03 8.88
C GLY A 175 -9.37 -1.22 8.59
N CYS A 176 -8.77 -2.33 8.14
CA CYS A 176 -9.51 -3.58 7.84
C CYS A 176 -10.35 -4.13 9.01
N GLY A 177 -9.98 -3.77 10.23
CA GLY A 177 -10.68 -4.13 11.45
C GLY A 177 -10.56 -5.58 11.90
N ARG A 178 -9.73 -6.41 11.24
CA ARG A 178 -9.53 -7.82 11.59
C ARG A 178 -8.99 -8.02 13.02
N CYS A 179 -8.24 -7.06 13.54
CA CYS A 179 -7.67 -7.10 14.88
C CYS A 179 -8.70 -6.85 16.00
N LEU A 180 -9.81 -6.16 15.72
CA LEU A 180 -10.81 -5.80 16.74
C LEU A 180 -11.45 -7.04 17.38
N PRO A 181 -12.09 -7.96 16.62
CA PRO A 181 -12.83 -9.06 17.23
C PRO A 181 -11.93 -10.15 17.83
N VAL A 182 -10.63 -10.16 17.51
CA VAL A 182 -9.70 -11.19 18.01
C VAL A 182 -8.99 -10.79 19.30
N CYS A 183 -9.11 -9.53 19.74
CA CYS A 183 -8.49 -9.08 20.98
C CYS A 183 -9.24 -9.68 22.18
N PRO A 184 -8.64 -10.57 22.99
CA PRO A 184 -9.35 -11.23 24.09
C PRO A 184 -9.66 -10.29 25.27
N TYR A 185 -9.07 -9.09 25.28
CA TYR A 185 -9.24 -8.08 26.32
C TYR A 185 -10.03 -6.85 25.85
N ASP A 186 -10.53 -6.86 24.62
CA ASP A 186 -11.32 -5.78 24.03
C ASP A 186 -10.66 -4.38 24.14
N LYS A 187 -9.34 -4.33 23.94
CA LYS A 187 -8.54 -3.09 24.08
C LYS A 187 -8.41 -2.28 22.79
N ILE A 188 -8.72 -2.89 21.64
CA ILE A 188 -8.49 -2.28 20.33
C ILE A 188 -9.76 -1.58 19.86
N LYS A 189 -9.65 -0.28 19.59
CA LYS A 189 -10.74 0.55 19.05
C LYS A 189 -10.48 0.90 17.60
N ALA A 190 -11.55 1.13 16.83
CA ALA A 190 -11.46 1.82 15.56
C ALA A 190 -11.62 3.32 15.79
N VAL A 191 -10.69 4.11 15.28
CA VAL A 191 -10.73 5.58 15.32
C VAL A 191 -10.90 6.09 13.90
N THR A 192 -12.05 6.70 13.63
CA THR A 192 -12.34 7.38 12.36
C THR A 192 -11.66 8.74 12.32
N TYR A 193 -11.41 9.25 11.12
CA TYR A 193 -10.88 10.59 10.92
C TYR A 193 -11.41 11.18 9.61
N LEU A 194 -11.37 12.51 9.50
CA LEU A 194 -11.72 13.24 8.28
C LEU A 194 -10.44 13.73 7.59
N ARG A 195 -10.40 13.68 6.27
CA ARG A 195 -9.37 14.39 5.51
C ARG A 195 -9.61 15.89 5.60
N ASP A 196 -8.55 16.64 5.90
CA ASP A 196 -8.64 18.09 6.00
C ASP A 196 -8.90 18.71 4.62
N ALA A 197 -9.98 19.48 4.51
CA ALA A 197 -10.41 20.06 3.24
C ALA A 197 -9.42 21.10 2.70
N VAL A 198 -8.75 21.85 3.58
CA VAL A 198 -7.77 22.88 3.17
C VAL A 198 -6.51 22.22 2.61
N ALA A 199 -6.00 21.20 3.30
CA ALA A 199 -4.87 20.39 2.86
C ALA A 199 -5.19 19.67 1.55
N THR A 200 -6.39 19.10 1.42
CA THR A 200 -6.87 18.49 0.18
C THR A 200 -6.89 19.50 -0.96
N ALA A 201 -7.43 20.71 -0.73
CA ALA A 201 -7.45 21.76 -1.74
C ALA A 201 -6.04 22.23 -2.14
N GLN A 202 -5.10 22.29 -1.20
CA GLN A 202 -3.68 22.56 -1.47
C GLN A 202 -3.05 21.45 -2.30
N LEU A 203 -3.37 20.21 -1.98
CA LEU A 203 -2.87 19.02 -2.68
C LEU A 203 -3.33 19.01 -4.15
N ILE A 204 -4.62 19.26 -4.43
CA ILE A 204 -5.16 19.33 -5.80
C ILE A 204 -4.47 20.40 -6.65
N ARG A 205 -4.05 21.52 -6.05
CA ARG A 205 -3.35 22.61 -6.77
C ARG A 205 -1.95 22.25 -7.26
N ARG A 206 -1.37 21.11 -6.85
CA ARG A 206 -0.05 20.66 -7.31
C ARG A 206 -0.04 20.19 -8.77
N ASN A 207 -1.20 19.97 -9.38
CA ASN A 207 -1.35 19.46 -10.76
C ASN A 207 -0.68 18.09 -11.01
N ASP A 208 -0.54 17.26 -9.98
CA ASP A 208 -0.01 15.89 -10.03
C ASP A 208 -1.03 14.82 -9.62
N ILE A 209 -2.32 15.20 -9.66
CA ILE A 209 -3.51 14.38 -9.40
C ILE A 209 -4.46 14.53 -10.58
N ASP A 210 -5.00 13.41 -11.05
CA ASP A 210 -5.88 13.34 -12.21
C ASP A 210 -7.36 13.15 -11.82
N ALA A 211 -7.63 12.57 -10.64
CA ALA A 211 -8.98 12.27 -10.19
C ALA A 211 -9.14 12.33 -8.66
N ILE A 212 -10.38 12.49 -8.20
CA ILE A 212 -10.75 12.46 -6.78
C ILE A 212 -11.86 11.44 -6.60
N GLU A 213 -11.69 10.54 -5.63
CA GLU A 213 -12.74 9.68 -5.11
C GLU A 213 -13.28 10.30 -3.82
N ILE A 214 -14.56 10.68 -3.84
CA ILE A 214 -15.24 11.25 -2.69
C ILE A 214 -16.12 10.17 -2.08
N HIS A 215 -15.78 9.79 -0.86
CA HIS A 215 -16.63 8.97 -0.01
C HIS A 215 -17.69 9.85 0.61
N THR A 216 -18.95 9.56 0.28
CA THR A 216 -20.11 10.24 0.86
C THR A 216 -20.90 9.26 1.72
N ASN A 217 -21.39 9.72 2.85
CA ASN A 217 -22.41 8.97 3.57
C ASN A 217 -23.74 9.12 2.81
N GLY A 218 -24.15 8.06 2.10
CA GLY A 218 -25.37 8.01 1.28
C GLY A 218 -26.69 8.06 2.06
N ARG A 219 -26.75 8.82 3.15
CA ARG A 219 -27.95 9.06 3.96
C ARG A 219 -28.80 10.18 3.35
#